data_AF-A0A4U3M023-F1
#
_entry.id   AF-A0A4U3M023-F1
#
_cell.length_a   1.000
_cell.length_b   1.000
_cell.length_c   1.000
_cell.angle_alpha   90.00
_cell.angle_beta   90.00
_cell.angle_gamma   90.00
#
_symmetry.space_group_name_H-M   'P 1'
#
loop_
_entity.id
_entity.type
_entity.pdbx_description
1 polymer ?
#
loop_
_entity_poly.entity_id
_entity_poly.type
_entity_poly.pdbx_seq_one_letter_code
_entity_poly.pdbx_strand_id
1 'polypeptide(L)'
;MTRRTVVTVVTYGLLGVAFVLGIIWFFWPGNSRWEPAVNTLTLVAGLSGIFVERLTAEAERRTEVLRAVVDELQENTRLLNDERFSPDAPTSRQVYPRLVVSAVDLALVSGALGLHRDADLVGLLHRWRDTVHLFNRRLDLTEISTFSNTISPAELAAFHRALHRENSYFAATREKLQNLLAAIPQP
;
A
#
# COMPACT_ATOMS: atom_id res chain seq x y z
N MET A 1 24.85 -7.17 -0.91
CA MET A 1 24.69 -5.86 -1.60
C MET A 1 23.59 -6.00 -2.63
N THR A 2 22.51 -5.25 -2.48
CA THR A 2 21.35 -5.30 -3.38
C THR A 2 21.77 -4.76 -4.75
N ARG A 3 21.29 -5.36 -5.86
CA ARG A 3 21.60 -4.94 -7.24
C ARG A 3 21.44 -3.42 -7.46
N ARG A 4 20.51 -2.81 -6.71
CA ARG A 4 20.27 -1.36 -6.60
C ARG A 4 21.47 -0.57 -6.06
N THR A 5 22.12 -1.02 -4.98
CA THR A 5 23.31 -0.37 -4.43
C THR A 5 24.47 -0.41 -5.42
N VAL A 6 24.62 -1.51 -6.15
CA VAL A 6 25.67 -1.65 -7.18
C VAL A 6 25.43 -0.67 -8.32
N VAL A 7 24.21 -0.56 -8.84
CA VAL A 7 23.87 0.39 -9.91
C VAL A 7 24.07 1.83 -9.46
N THR A 8 23.57 2.20 -8.28
CA THR A 8 23.72 3.56 -7.74
C THR A 8 25.20 3.92 -7.52
N VAL A 9 25.99 3.02 -6.93
CA VAL A 9 27.43 3.24 -6.69
C VAL A 9 28.20 3.32 -8.01
N VAL A 10 27.90 2.48 -8.98
CA VAL A 10 28.55 2.50 -10.29
C VAL A 10 28.19 3.78 -11.06
N THR A 11 26.93 4.20 -11.06
CA THR A 11 26.50 5.42 -11.76
C THR A 11 27.11 6.67 -11.13
N TYR A 12 27.04 6.83 -9.80
CA TYR A 12 27.66 7.99 -9.13
C TYR A 12 29.18 7.92 -9.17
N GLY A 13 29.76 6.72 -9.16
CA GLY A 13 31.20 6.50 -9.36
C GLY A 13 31.66 6.94 -10.75
N LEU A 14 30.96 6.53 -11.82
CA LEU A 14 31.24 6.99 -13.17
C LEU A 14 31.03 8.50 -13.32
N LEU A 15 30.00 9.07 -12.68
CA LEU A 15 29.75 10.52 -12.67
C LEU A 15 30.92 11.29 -12.04
N GLY A 16 31.40 10.81 -10.88
CA GLY A 16 32.55 11.39 -10.20
C GLY A 16 33.83 11.28 -11.03
N VAL A 17 34.06 10.15 -11.69
CA VAL A 17 35.19 9.97 -12.61
C VAL A 17 35.08 10.89 -13.82
N ALA A 18 33.89 11.07 -14.40
CA ALA A 18 33.64 12.03 -15.48
C ALA A 18 33.99 13.46 -15.08
N PHE A 19 33.54 13.85 -13.89
CA PHE A 19 33.77 15.18 -13.33
C PHE A 19 35.25 15.44 -13.08
N VAL A 20 35.97 14.49 -12.50
CA VAL A 20 37.42 14.57 -12.27
C VAL A 20 38.19 14.65 -13.60
N LEU A 21 37.81 13.84 -14.61
CA LEU A 21 38.41 13.89 -15.94
C LEU A 21 38.13 15.23 -16.65
N GLY A 22 36.93 15.79 -16.47
CA GLY A 22 36.58 17.12 -16.98
C GLY A 22 37.40 18.25 -16.34
N ILE A 23 37.62 18.18 -15.02
CA ILE A 23 38.50 19.11 -14.29
C ILE A 23 39.94 18.99 -14.81
N ILE A 24 40.47 17.76 -14.92
CA ILE A 24 41.83 17.52 -15.41
C ILE A 24 42.01 18.05 -16.84
N TRP A 25 41.00 17.89 -17.70
CA TRP A 25 41.01 18.42 -19.07
C TRP A 25 41.00 19.95 -19.11
N PHE A 26 40.20 20.60 -18.25
CA PHE A 26 40.17 22.06 -18.15
C PHE A 26 41.55 22.66 -17.82
N PHE A 27 42.37 21.93 -17.04
CA PHE A 27 43.74 22.33 -16.73
C PHE A 27 44.79 21.91 -17.77
N TRP A 28 44.47 21.04 -18.75
CA TRP A 28 45.42 20.54 -19.76
C TRP A 28 44.81 20.43 -21.19
N PRO A 29 44.57 21.57 -21.87
CA PRO A 29 43.85 21.61 -23.15
C PRO A 29 44.63 21.08 -24.38
N GLY A 30 45.92 20.76 -24.24
CA GLY A 30 46.81 20.42 -25.38
C GLY A 30 46.67 18.99 -25.94
N ASN A 31 45.80 18.13 -25.39
CA ASN A 31 45.73 16.71 -25.74
C ASN A 31 44.34 16.33 -26.32
N SER A 32 44.18 16.47 -27.64
CA SER A 32 42.93 16.29 -28.40
C SER A 32 42.29 14.88 -28.29
N ARG A 33 43.03 13.88 -27.80
CA ARG A 33 42.55 12.49 -27.68
C ARG A 33 41.49 12.28 -26.58
N TRP A 34 41.30 13.26 -25.69
CA TRP A 34 40.41 13.13 -24.52
C TRP A 34 39.00 13.71 -24.74
N GLU A 35 38.83 14.57 -25.74
CA GLU A 35 37.55 15.22 -26.06
C GLU A 35 36.42 14.21 -26.36
N PRO A 36 36.64 13.11 -27.13
CA PRO A 36 35.60 12.11 -27.37
C PRO A 36 35.25 11.32 -26.10
N ALA A 37 36.24 11.07 -25.24
CA ALA A 37 36.06 10.28 -24.03
C ALA A 37 35.20 11.03 -23.00
N VAL A 38 35.46 12.33 -22.79
CA VAL A 38 34.70 13.18 -21.87
C VAL A 38 33.26 13.40 -22.35
N ASN A 39 33.06 13.62 -23.66
CA ASN A 39 31.71 13.78 -24.22
C ASN A 39 30.90 12.49 -24.11
N THR A 40 31.51 11.33 -24.39
CA THR A 40 30.82 10.04 -24.26
C THR A 40 30.46 9.75 -22.80
N LEU A 41 31.37 10.05 -21.85
CA LEU A 41 31.10 9.86 -20.43
C LEU A 41 29.99 10.78 -19.90
N THR A 42 29.96 12.04 -20.33
CA THR A 42 28.88 12.98 -19.98
C THR A 42 27.53 12.49 -20.51
N LEU A 43 27.51 11.94 -21.72
CA LEU A 43 26.28 11.41 -22.33
C LEU A 43 25.79 10.14 -21.61
N VAL A 44 26.71 9.23 -21.26
CA VAL A 44 26.39 8.04 -20.44
C VAL A 44 25.93 8.42 -19.04
N ALA A 45 26.57 9.42 -18.44
CA ALA A 45 26.20 9.99 -17.14
C ALA A 45 24.77 10.57 -17.17
N GLY A 46 24.47 11.43 -18.15
CA GLY A 46 23.14 12.02 -18.32
C GLY A 46 22.07 10.96 -18.57
N LEU A 47 22.34 9.97 -19.43
CA LEU A 47 21.41 8.87 -19.69
C LEU A 47 21.19 8.02 -18.44
N SER A 48 22.25 7.71 -17.70
CA SER A 48 22.17 6.93 -16.45
C SER A 48 21.42 7.67 -15.35
N GLY A 49 21.55 9.00 -15.27
CA GLY A 49 20.80 9.85 -14.34
C GLY A 49 19.28 9.69 -14.52
N ILE A 50 18.80 9.68 -15.76
CA ILE A 50 17.37 9.47 -16.08
C ILE A 50 16.88 8.12 -15.55
N PHE A 51 17.68 7.06 -15.69
CA PHE A 51 17.31 5.74 -15.18
C PHE A 51 17.29 5.70 -13.65
N VAL A 52 18.23 6.37 -12.99
CA VAL A 52 18.25 6.45 -11.52
C VAL A 52 17.00 7.19 -11.02
N GLU A 53 16.68 8.35 -11.60
CA GLU A 53 15.48 9.13 -11.24
C GLU A 53 14.19 8.33 -11.41
N ARG A 54 14.08 7.56 -12.50
CA ARG A 54 12.91 6.69 -12.72
C ARG A 54 12.82 5.59 -11.66
N LEU A 55 13.94 4.97 -11.30
CA LEU A 55 13.97 3.92 -10.28
C LEU A 55 13.70 4.46 -8.88
N THR A 56 14.17 5.67 -8.55
CA THR A 56 13.87 6.33 -7.27
C THR A 56 12.41 6.75 -7.21
N ALA A 57 11.86 7.34 -8.28
CA ALA A 57 10.46 7.75 -8.33
C ALA A 57 9.50 6.55 -8.23
N GLU A 58 9.82 5.42 -8.85
CA GLU A 58 9.02 4.19 -8.73
C GLU A 58 9.07 3.62 -7.30
N ALA A 59 10.25 3.64 -6.66
CA ALA A 59 10.40 3.19 -5.29
C ALA A 59 9.68 4.10 -4.28
N GLU A 60 9.74 5.42 -4.47
CA GLU A 60 9.02 6.41 -3.67
C GLU A 60 7.52 6.21 -3.81
N ARG A 61 7.02 6.08 -5.05
CA ARG A 61 5.60 5.84 -5.32
C ARG A 61 5.10 4.55 -4.68
N ARG A 62 5.87 3.46 -4.76
CA ARG A 62 5.52 2.19 -4.07
C ARG A 62 5.43 2.38 -2.56
N THR A 63 6.38 3.11 -1.98
CA THR A 63 6.44 3.33 -0.53
C THR A 63 5.26 4.18 -0.05
N GLU A 64 4.91 5.24 -0.79
CA GLU A 64 3.77 6.10 -0.47
C GLU A 64 2.44 5.35 -0.56
N VAL A 65 2.25 4.53 -1.60
CA VAL A 65 1.05 3.68 -1.74
C VAL A 65 0.95 2.68 -0.59
N LEU A 66 2.04 2.00 -0.23
CA LEU A 66 2.03 1.06 0.90
C LEU A 66 1.71 1.77 2.22
N ARG A 67 2.26 2.96 2.44
CA ARG A 67 1.96 3.77 3.63
C ARG A 67 0.48 4.12 3.71
N ALA A 68 -0.10 4.62 2.62
CA ALA A 68 -1.52 4.94 2.55
C ALA A 68 -2.41 3.72 2.82
N VAL A 69 -2.04 2.55 2.29
CA VAL A 69 -2.74 1.29 2.57
C VAL A 69 -2.64 0.92 4.05
N VAL A 70 -1.45 1.01 4.65
CA VAL A 70 -1.27 0.70 6.08
C VAL A 70 -2.10 1.64 6.95
N ASP A 71 -2.10 2.94 6.67
CA ASP A 71 -2.88 3.93 7.41
C ASP A 71 -4.39 3.62 7.32
N GLU A 72 -4.89 3.24 6.14
CA GLU A 72 -6.29 2.81 5.96
C GLU A 72 -6.63 1.53 6.73
N LEU A 73 -5.74 0.53 6.73
CA LEU A 73 -5.94 -0.71 7.48
C LEU A 73 -5.91 -0.48 9.00
N GLN A 74 -5.08 0.44 9.47
CA GLN A 74 -5.09 0.88 10.87
C GLN A 74 -6.38 1.60 11.22
N GLU A 75 -6.89 2.46 10.33
CA GLU A 75 -8.17 3.12 10.54
C GLU A 75 -9.32 2.09 10.58
N ASN A 76 -9.33 1.12 9.67
CA ASN A 76 -10.28 0.02 9.71
C ASN A 76 -10.17 -0.81 11.00
N THR A 77 -8.97 -0.95 11.57
CA THR A 77 -8.79 -1.59 12.88
C THR A 77 -9.47 -0.79 13.98
N ARG A 78 -9.37 0.55 13.95
CA ARG A 78 -10.09 1.42 14.89
C ARG A 78 -11.60 1.30 14.73
N LEU A 79 -12.10 1.31 13.50
CA LEU A 79 -13.54 1.16 13.21
C LEU A 79 -14.09 -0.20 13.67
N LEU A 80 -13.33 -1.28 13.51
CA LEU A 80 -13.72 -2.60 14.03
C LEU A 80 -13.69 -2.68 15.56
N ASN A 81 -12.90 -1.84 16.23
CA ASN A 81 -12.84 -1.76 17.69
C ASN A 81 -13.82 -0.72 18.28
N ASP A 82 -14.71 -0.16 17.46
CA ASP A 82 -15.76 0.76 17.92
C ASP A 82 -16.68 0.06 18.94
N GLU A 83 -17.11 0.81 19.97
CA GLU A 83 -18.00 0.33 21.03
C GLU A 83 -19.30 -0.27 20.50
N ARG A 84 -19.78 0.15 19.32
CA ARG A 84 -20.97 -0.41 18.67
C ARG A 84 -20.80 -1.88 18.28
N PHE A 85 -19.57 -2.30 18.02
CA PHE A 85 -19.21 -3.70 17.79
C PHE A 85 -18.86 -4.45 19.08
N SER A 86 -19.01 -3.85 20.26
CA SER A 86 -18.78 -4.52 21.53
C SER A 86 -19.88 -5.56 21.82
N PRO A 87 -19.56 -6.69 22.49
CA PRO A 87 -20.58 -7.61 23.02
C PRO A 87 -21.50 -6.95 24.04
N ASP A 88 -21.06 -5.87 24.69
CA ASP A 88 -21.86 -5.12 25.67
C ASP A 88 -22.67 -3.98 25.03
N ALA A 89 -22.60 -3.83 23.70
CA ALA A 89 -23.33 -2.78 23.00
C ALA A 89 -24.85 -2.94 23.20
N PRO A 90 -25.60 -1.83 23.40
CA PRO A 90 -27.05 -1.91 23.55
C PRO A 90 -27.66 -2.55 22.31
N THR A 91 -28.59 -3.48 22.50
CA THR A 91 -29.37 -4.12 21.41
C THR A 91 -30.49 -3.17 20.90
N SER A 92 -30.16 -1.89 20.74
CA SER A 92 -31.05 -0.87 20.20
C SER A 92 -30.73 -0.62 18.72
N ARG A 93 -31.57 0.17 18.04
CA ARG A 93 -31.33 0.52 16.64
C ARG A 93 -30.08 1.40 16.55
N GLN A 94 -29.03 0.88 15.95
CA GLN A 94 -27.76 1.58 15.79
C GLN A 94 -27.23 1.45 14.36
N VAL A 95 -26.51 2.47 13.92
CA VAL A 95 -25.80 2.50 12.63
C VAL A 95 -24.36 2.11 12.88
N TYR A 96 -23.86 1.08 12.21
CA TYR A 96 -22.50 0.60 12.35
C TYR A 96 -21.54 1.40 11.45
N PRO A 97 -20.31 1.72 11.90
CA PRO A 97 -19.34 2.35 11.03
C PRO A 97 -18.96 1.41 9.87
N ARG A 98 -18.71 2.00 8.70
CA ARG A 98 -18.36 1.28 7.47
C ARG A 98 -16.85 1.21 7.31
N LEU A 99 -16.34 0.06 6.89
CA LEU A 99 -14.93 -0.10 6.56
C LEU A 99 -14.62 0.61 5.24
N VAL A 100 -13.43 1.20 5.15
CA VAL A 100 -12.94 1.98 4.02
C VAL A 100 -11.97 1.13 3.18
N VAL A 101 -11.96 1.35 1.87
CA VAL A 101 -11.11 0.60 0.92
C VAL A 101 -10.51 1.48 -0.18
N SER A 102 -10.52 2.79 0.02
CA SER A 102 -10.12 3.79 -0.98
C SER A 102 -8.64 3.72 -1.33
N ALA A 103 -7.76 3.60 -0.33
CA ALA A 103 -6.32 3.47 -0.52
C ALA A 103 -5.96 2.11 -1.10
N VAL A 104 -6.66 1.04 -0.70
CA VAL A 104 -6.53 -0.29 -1.30
C VAL A 104 -6.92 -0.28 -2.77
N ASP A 105 -8.04 0.33 -3.14
CA ASP A 105 -8.48 0.44 -4.54
C ASP A 105 -7.48 1.25 -5.37
N LEU A 106 -6.98 2.37 -4.83
CA LEU A 106 -5.92 3.14 -5.47
C LEU A 106 -4.65 2.31 -5.66
N ALA A 107 -4.25 1.52 -4.66
CA ALA A 107 -3.08 0.66 -4.74
C ALA A 107 -3.21 -0.39 -5.85
N LEU A 108 -4.39 -1.02 -5.97
CA LEU A 108 -4.69 -2.03 -6.99
C LEU A 108 -4.72 -1.44 -8.41
N VAL A 109 -5.15 -0.19 -8.59
CA VAL A 109 -5.28 0.46 -9.91
C VAL A 109 -3.99 1.22 -10.31
N SER A 110 -3.23 1.74 -9.35
CA SER A 110 -2.10 2.64 -9.62
C SER A 110 -0.90 2.01 -10.34
N GLY A 111 -0.80 0.68 -10.34
CA GLY A 111 0.36 -0.06 -10.85
C GLY A 111 1.65 0.13 -10.03
N ALA A 112 1.57 0.79 -8.87
CA ALA A 112 2.73 1.02 -7.99
C ALA A 112 3.23 -0.25 -7.29
N LEU A 113 2.35 -1.24 -7.13
CA LEU A 113 2.69 -2.59 -6.66
C LEU A 113 3.13 -3.42 -7.86
N GLY A 114 4.39 -3.86 -7.87
CA GLY A 114 4.97 -4.55 -9.02
C GLY A 114 4.36 -5.94 -9.17
N LEU A 115 3.70 -6.21 -10.30
CA LEU A 115 2.95 -7.44 -10.59
C LEU A 115 3.67 -8.76 -10.24
N HIS A 116 5.00 -8.82 -10.37
CA HIS A 116 5.78 -10.03 -10.08
C HIS A 116 6.36 -10.09 -8.66
N ARG A 117 6.67 -8.93 -8.07
CA ARG A 117 7.30 -8.85 -6.74
C ARG A 117 6.26 -8.84 -5.62
N ASP A 118 5.13 -8.21 -5.88
CA ASP A 118 4.07 -7.96 -4.89
C ASP A 118 2.80 -8.78 -5.22
N ALA A 119 2.90 -9.85 -6.03
CA ALA A 119 1.77 -10.65 -6.48
C ALA A 119 0.91 -11.21 -5.33
N ASP A 120 1.56 -11.76 -4.31
CA ASP A 120 0.87 -12.32 -3.14
C ASP A 120 0.14 -11.23 -2.34
N LEU A 121 0.78 -10.06 -2.20
CA LEU A 121 0.20 -8.90 -1.52
C LEU A 121 -1.02 -8.37 -2.29
N VAL A 122 -0.91 -8.22 -3.61
CA VAL A 122 -2.04 -7.83 -4.48
C VAL A 122 -3.19 -8.82 -4.34
N GLY A 123 -2.90 -10.12 -4.29
CA GLY A 123 -3.90 -11.16 -4.02
C GLY A 123 -4.57 -11.02 -2.65
N LEU A 124 -3.82 -10.66 -1.60
CA LEU A 124 -4.37 -10.39 -0.27
C LEU A 124 -5.24 -9.12 -0.26
N LEU A 125 -4.81 -8.06 -0.93
CA LEU A 125 -5.55 -6.79 -1.03
C LEU A 125 -6.88 -6.97 -1.77
N HIS A 126 -6.91 -7.75 -2.86
CA HIS A 126 -8.16 -8.09 -3.54
C HIS A 126 -9.12 -8.84 -2.61
N ARG A 127 -8.64 -9.87 -1.90
CA ARG A 127 -9.46 -10.63 -0.95
C ARG A 127 -9.98 -9.76 0.20
N TRP A 128 -9.16 -8.83 0.68
CA TRP A 128 -9.56 -7.87 1.70
C TRP A 128 -10.67 -6.94 1.19
N ARG A 129 -10.49 -6.34 0.01
CA ARG A 129 -11.52 -5.49 -0.62
C ARG A 129 -12.86 -6.21 -0.75
N ASP A 130 -12.84 -7.44 -1.27
CA ASP A 130 -14.07 -8.21 -1.44
C ASP A 130 -14.73 -8.55 -0.09
N THR A 131 -13.92 -8.81 0.95
CA THR A 131 -14.40 -9.04 2.33
C THR A 131 -15.08 -7.79 2.89
N VAL A 132 -14.47 -6.61 2.71
CA VAL A 132 -15.00 -5.31 3.14
C VAL A 132 -16.33 -4.99 2.47
N HIS A 133 -16.44 -5.17 1.15
CA HIS A 133 -17.70 -4.93 0.44
C HIS A 133 -18.82 -5.84 0.95
N LEU A 134 -18.52 -7.13 1.18
CA LEU A 134 -19.51 -8.07 1.68
C LEU A 134 -19.87 -7.79 3.16
N PHE A 135 -18.92 -7.31 3.96
CA PHE A 135 -19.15 -6.86 5.34
C PHE A 135 -20.10 -5.66 5.38
N ASN A 136 -19.74 -4.57 4.67
CA ASN A 136 -20.54 -3.35 4.62
C ASN A 136 -21.95 -3.63 4.09
N ARG A 137 -22.08 -4.45 3.04
CA ARG A 137 -23.40 -4.83 2.49
C ARG A 137 -24.27 -5.59 3.50
N ARG A 138 -23.68 -6.46 4.33
CA ARG A 138 -24.43 -7.17 5.38
C ARG A 138 -24.89 -6.23 6.47
N LEU A 139 -24.06 -5.24 6.85
CA LEU A 139 -24.46 -4.19 7.78
C LEU A 139 -25.61 -3.36 7.20
N ASP A 140 -25.53 -2.94 5.93
CA ASP A 140 -26.59 -2.19 5.26
C ASP A 140 -27.93 -2.93 5.30
N LEU A 141 -27.95 -4.23 4.93
CA LEU A 141 -29.16 -5.04 4.95
C LEU A 141 -29.75 -5.19 6.36
N THR A 142 -28.88 -5.32 7.37
CA THR A 142 -29.29 -5.45 8.77
C THR A 142 -29.87 -4.14 9.30
N GLU A 143 -29.24 -3.01 8.96
CA GLU A 143 -29.73 -1.69 9.36
C GLU A 143 -31.06 -1.35 8.70
N ILE A 144 -31.18 -1.55 7.37
CA ILE A 144 -32.43 -1.31 6.63
C ILE A 144 -33.57 -2.11 7.26
N SER A 145 -33.35 -3.41 7.50
CA SER A 145 -34.37 -4.30 8.08
C SER A 145 -34.74 -3.96 9.52
N THR A 146 -33.81 -3.39 10.29
CA THR A 146 -34.02 -2.90 11.65
C THR A 146 -34.84 -1.61 11.69
N PHE A 147 -34.62 -0.70 10.72
CA PHE A 147 -35.34 0.57 10.64
C PHE A 147 -36.72 0.47 9.96
N SER A 148 -36.95 -0.53 9.10
CA SER A 148 -38.23 -0.73 8.40
C SER A 148 -39.35 -1.36 9.23
N ASN A 149 -39.22 -1.45 10.57
CA ASN A 149 -40.20 -2.07 11.50
C ASN A 149 -40.53 -3.56 11.23
N THR A 150 -39.81 -4.21 10.31
CA THR A 150 -40.04 -5.59 9.89
C THR A 150 -39.36 -6.63 10.77
N ILE A 151 -38.35 -6.22 11.56
CA ILE A 151 -37.58 -7.11 12.44
C ILE A 151 -38.02 -6.93 13.89
N SER A 152 -38.28 -8.05 14.55
CA SER A 152 -38.55 -8.10 15.98
C SER A 152 -37.27 -7.86 16.81
N PRO A 153 -37.37 -7.34 18.05
CA PRO A 153 -36.22 -7.22 18.95
C PRO A 153 -35.47 -8.55 19.18
N ALA A 154 -36.17 -9.68 19.08
CA ALA A 154 -35.59 -11.02 19.23
C ALA A 154 -34.67 -11.40 18.06
N GLU A 155 -35.03 -11.02 16.83
CA GLU A 155 -34.21 -11.22 15.63
C GLU A 155 -32.98 -10.29 15.63
N LEU A 156 -33.12 -9.06 16.14
CA LEU A 156 -31.98 -8.15 16.33
C LEU A 156 -30.98 -8.73 17.36
N ALA A 157 -31.48 -9.28 18.47
CA ALA A 157 -30.64 -9.97 19.45
C ALA A 157 -30.02 -11.26 18.89
N ALA A 158 -30.66 -11.93 17.94
CA ALA A 158 -30.09 -13.09 17.25
C ALA A 158 -28.96 -12.67 16.28
N PHE A 159 -29.12 -11.55 15.58
CA PHE A 159 -28.05 -10.97 14.75
C PHE A 159 -26.85 -10.56 15.60
N HIS A 160 -27.07 -9.83 16.70
CA HIS A 160 -26.00 -9.41 17.59
C HIS A 160 -25.23 -10.61 18.14
N ARG A 161 -25.92 -11.69 18.54
CA ARG A 161 -25.28 -12.96 18.89
C ARG A 161 -24.53 -13.62 17.73
N ALA A 162 -25.05 -13.56 16.50
CA ALA A 162 -24.39 -14.11 15.32
C ALA A 162 -23.12 -13.33 14.93
N LEU A 163 -23.11 -12.02 15.19
CA LEU A 163 -21.94 -11.15 15.00
C LEU A 163 -20.81 -11.48 15.98
N HIS A 164 -21.16 -11.95 17.18
CA HIS A 164 -20.21 -12.23 18.27
C HIS A 164 -19.80 -13.70 18.42
N ARG A 165 -20.32 -14.59 17.59
CA ARG A 165 -19.95 -16.01 17.61
C ARG A 165 -18.46 -16.19 17.25
N GLU A 166 -17.79 -17.21 17.81
CA GLU A 166 -16.36 -17.47 17.57
C GLU A 166 -15.98 -17.63 16.07
N ASN A 167 -16.92 -18.08 15.23
CA ASN A 167 -16.76 -18.16 13.77
C ASN A 167 -17.61 -17.11 13.03
N SER A 168 -17.83 -15.95 13.64
CA SER A 168 -18.62 -14.91 13.03
C SER A 168 -17.88 -14.27 11.86
N TYR A 169 -18.67 -13.68 10.96
CA TYR A 169 -18.11 -12.93 9.85
C TYR A 169 -17.28 -11.71 10.32
N PHE A 170 -17.60 -11.16 11.50
CA PHE A 170 -16.81 -10.11 12.14
C PHE A 170 -15.44 -10.62 12.60
N ALA A 171 -15.39 -11.75 13.32
CA ALA A 171 -14.12 -12.37 13.74
C ALA A 171 -13.23 -12.70 12.54
N ALA A 172 -13.81 -13.29 11.49
CA ALA A 172 -13.10 -13.59 10.25
C ALA A 172 -12.59 -12.34 9.51
N THR A 173 -13.35 -11.24 9.54
CA THR A 173 -12.93 -9.95 8.95
C THR A 173 -11.75 -9.37 9.74
N ARG A 174 -11.80 -9.43 11.07
CA ARG A 174 -10.71 -8.96 11.95
C ARG A 174 -9.43 -9.78 11.76
N GLU A 175 -9.56 -11.10 11.65
CA GLU A 175 -8.42 -12.00 11.37
C GLU A 175 -7.78 -11.69 10.01
N LYS A 176 -8.59 -11.51 8.96
CA LYS A 176 -8.09 -11.12 7.63
C LYS A 176 -7.33 -9.79 7.66
N LEU A 177 -7.84 -8.81 8.41
CA LEU A 177 -7.18 -7.51 8.58
C LEU A 177 -5.82 -7.67 9.27
N GLN A 178 -5.75 -8.44 10.36
CA GLN A 178 -4.50 -8.69 11.09
C GLN A 178 -3.48 -9.43 10.23
N ASN A 179 -3.92 -10.45 9.49
CA ASN A 179 -3.07 -11.20 8.56
C ASN A 179 -2.52 -10.30 7.44
N LEU A 180 -3.34 -9.38 6.92
CA LEU A 180 -2.92 -8.42 5.90
C LEU A 180 -1.90 -7.41 6.47
N LEU A 181 -2.14 -6.86 7.65
CA LEU A 181 -1.20 -5.96 8.33
C LEU A 181 0.14 -6.63 8.63
N ALA A 182 0.14 -7.91 8.98
CA ALA A 182 1.36 -8.70 9.21
C ALA A 182 2.12 -9.01 7.90
N ALA A 183 1.40 -9.15 6.78
CA ALA A 183 1.98 -9.46 5.48
C ALA A 183 2.57 -8.24 4.76
N ILE A 184 2.13 -7.02 5.09
CA ILE A 184 2.66 -5.80 4.48
C ILE A 184 4.05 -5.51 5.07
N PRO A 185 5.10 -5.36 4.24
CA PRO A 185 6.40 -4.94 4.72
C PRO A 185 6.28 -3.53 5.31
N GLN A 186 6.55 -3.42 6.61
CA GLN A 186 6.66 -2.14 7.30
C GLN A 186 7.78 -1.31 6.65
N PRO A 187 7.55 -0.02 6.36
CA PRO A 187 8.56 0.86 5.78
C PRO A 187 9.79 1.05 6.69
#